data_AF-A0A915PCS4-F1
#
_entry.id   AF-A0A915PCS4-F1
#
_cell.length_a   1.000
_cell.length_b   1.000
_cell.length_c   1.000
_cell.angle_alpha   90.00
_cell.angle_beta   90.00
_cell.angle_gamma   90.00
#
_symmetry.space_group_name_H-M   'P 1'
#
loop_
_entity.id
_entity.type
_entity.pdbx_description
1 polymer ?
#
loop_
_entity_poly.entity_id
_entity_poly.type
_entity_poly.pdbx_seq_one_letter_code
_entity_poly.pdbx_strand_id
1 'polypeptide(L)'
;MNSKMATALYKVVYVTVPSTEIGKNIAKEIIQKRLAACVNIVPQLTSIYEWKGKIEEENESLLIIKTEADRLIQLEETVNKIHPYDVPEFIVLPIEKGISVCRLTFIKLRSFLPAALLSIPLTLTLFWITGFSDYFFEINFDDFKWPPFVDVQKQVSLELLGCSTEIPPINLLTQFQFLHRPTCKNNRLTRKRSILVIVKSAPERIKNRESIRSTFGSSLENDNLTGGFRFRIIFVFGKPVDFVMDNLELENKKYEDLIIGDFIDNYFNNTLKFIYSIKFAHNYCNGGTVPFVLLLDDDYLLLPWNLAAEVEKHVAHESISEYPFNAYPPYITAGAVLISGQTINEFYIAIQHTAIFIFDDIYAGILSYLLAIQPQHNPNFSPFPHVDSTDWWKTLIAAHGYSSILLNSTYNELLKIRKEEFLKN
;
A
#
# COMPACT_ATOMS: atom_id res chain seq x y z
N MET A 1 1.50 -11.85 -26.47
CA MET A 1 1.97 -12.94 -27.37
C MET A 1 1.64 -12.56 -28.80
N ASN A 2 2.64 -12.46 -29.68
CA ASN A 2 2.45 -12.13 -31.10
C ASN A 2 1.57 -13.16 -31.81
N SER A 3 0.64 -12.72 -32.66
CA SER A 3 -0.28 -13.59 -33.42
C SER A 3 0.43 -14.62 -34.31
N LYS A 4 1.69 -14.35 -34.70
CA LYS A 4 2.56 -15.30 -35.42
C LYS A 4 3.08 -16.48 -34.58
N MET A 5 3.07 -16.40 -33.24
CA MET A 5 3.53 -17.52 -32.38
C MET A 5 2.40 -18.51 -32.04
N ALA A 6 1.14 -18.08 -32.05
CA ALA A 6 0.00 -18.95 -31.72
C ALA A 6 -0.30 -19.99 -32.83
N THR A 7 0.11 -19.73 -34.07
CA THR A 7 -0.22 -20.54 -35.26
C THR A 7 0.67 -21.77 -35.44
N ALA A 8 1.86 -21.80 -34.82
CA ALA A 8 2.76 -22.96 -34.87
C ALA A 8 2.37 -24.08 -33.89
N LEU A 9 1.56 -23.77 -32.87
CA LEU A 9 1.32 -24.64 -31.71
C LEU A 9 0.12 -25.59 -31.85
N TYR A 10 -0.80 -25.35 -32.78
CA TYR A 10 -2.05 -26.10 -32.90
C TYR A 10 -2.25 -26.69 -34.29
N LYS A 11 -2.90 -27.85 -34.35
CA LYS A 11 -3.12 -28.63 -35.57
C LYS A 11 -4.55 -29.13 -35.65
N VAL A 12 -5.03 -29.29 -36.88
CA VAL A 12 -6.23 -30.05 -37.19
C VAL A 12 -5.79 -31.39 -37.76
N VAL A 13 -6.35 -32.49 -37.26
CA VAL A 13 -6.08 -33.84 -37.76
C VAL A 13 -7.36 -34.43 -38.34
N TYR A 14 -7.24 -35.01 -39.53
CA TYR A 14 -8.27 -35.81 -40.18
C TYR A 14 -7.96 -37.29 -40.02
N VAL A 15 -8.98 -38.03 -39.58
CA VAL A 15 -8.95 -39.50 -39.45
C VAL A 15 -10.26 -40.07 -39.97
N THR A 16 -10.23 -40.92 -40.98
CA THR A 16 -11.39 -41.66 -41.49
C THR A 16 -11.57 -42.95 -40.70
N VAL A 17 -12.84 -43.32 -40.43
CA VAL A 17 -13.21 -44.51 -39.66
C VAL A 17 -14.38 -45.24 -40.34
N PRO A 18 -14.47 -46.59 -40.25
CA PRO A 18 -15.52 -47.35 -40.94
C PRO A 18 -16.94 -47.12 -40.39
N SER A 19 -17.08 -46.59 -39.17
CA SER A 19 -18.40 -46.26 -38.62
C SER A 19 -18.37 -45.12 -37.62
N THR A 20 -19.50 -44.43 -37.50
CA THR A 20 -19.68 -43.36 -36.51
C THR A 20 -19.51 -43.86 -35.07
N GLU A 21 -19.81 -45.13 -34.79
CA GLU A 21 -19.66 -45.72 -33.46
C GLU A 21 -18.18 -45.87 -33.08
N ILE A 22 -17.37 -46.37 -34.00
CA ILE A 22 -15.91 -46.48 -33.84
C ILE A 22 -15.31 -45.08 -33.69
N GLY A 23 -15.78 -44.12 -34.51
CA GLY A 23 -15.39 -42.73 -34.40
C GLY A 23 -15.70 -42.11 -33.04
N LYS A 24 -16.88 -42.39 -32.46
CA LYS A 24 -17.25 -41.96 -31.11
C LYS A 24 -16.37 -42.60 -30.03
N ASN A 25 -16.00 -43.87 -30.19
CA ASN A 25 -15.12 -44.55 -29.25
C ASN A 25 -13.72 -43.92 -29.22
N ILE A 26 -13.11 -43.76 -30.41
CA ILE A 26 -11.81 -43.10 -30.57
C ILE A 26 -11.87 -41.68 -30.02
N ALA A 27 -12.90 -40.91 -30.38
CA ALA A 27 -13.07 -39.54 -29.89
C ALA A 27 -13.16 -39.45 -28.36
N LYS A 28 -13.89 -40.36 -27.71
CA LYS A 28 -13.97 -40.39 -26.24
C LYS A 28 -12.62 -40.70 -25.62
N GLU A 29 -11.92 -41.70 -26.13
CA GLU A 29 -10.62 -42.13 -25.59
C GLU A 29 -9.57 -41.01 -25.68
N ILE A 30 -9.43 -40.37 -26.84
CA ILE A 30 -8.40 -39.34 -27.03
C ILE A 30 -8.71 -38.07 -26.23
N ILE A 31 -10.00 -37.74 -26.02
CA ILE A 31 -10.40 -36.63 -25.14
C ILE A 31 -10.14 -36.98 -23.67
N GLN A 32 -10.47 -38.20 -23.23
CA GLN A 32 -10.20 -38.67 -21.86
C GLN A 32 -8.71 -38.69 -21.55
N LYS A 33 -7.89 -39.16 -22.49
CA LYS A 33 -6.42 -39.15 -22.42
C LYS A 33 -5.80 -37.77 -22.64
N ARG A 34 -6.62 -36.73 -22.88
CA ARG A 34 -6.17 -35.34 -23.05
C ARG A 34 -5.23 -35.15 -24.26
N LEU A 35 -5.40 -35.97 -25.29
CA LEU A 35 -4.63 -35.94 -26.53
C LEU A 35 -5.26 -35.04 -27.61
N ALA A 36 -6.50 -34.60 -27.39
CA ALA A 36 -7.20 -33.63 -28.23
C ALA A 36 -8.09 -32.72 -27.37
N ALA A 37 -8.41 -31.53 -27.88
CA ALA A 37 -9.29 -30.59 -27.18
C ALA A 37 -10.76 -30.82 -27.54
N CYS A 38 -11.02 -31.10 -28.82
CA CYS A 38 -12.33 -31.48 -29.32
C CYS A 38 -12.21 -32.29 -30.61
N VAL A 39 -13.28 -33.01 -30.93
CA VAL A 39 -13.42 -33.82 -32.14
C VAL A 39 -14.79 -33.53 -32.73
N ASN A 40 -14.85 -33.19 -34.02
CA ASN A 40 -16.11 -33.21 -34.76
C ASN A 40 -16.17 -34.52 -35.54
N ILE A 41 -17.35 -35.16 -35.56
CA ILE A 41 -17.59 -36.37 -36.33
C ILE A 41 -18.53 -36.01 -37.47
N VAL A 42 -18.07 -36.17 -38.70
CA VAL A 42 -18.89 -36.02 -39.90
C VAL A 42 -19.30 -37.42 -40.33
N PRO A 43 -20.58 -37.80 -40.22
CA PRO A 43 -21.05 -39.11 -40.63
C PRO A 43 -21.36 -39.15 -42.15
N GLN A 44 -21.56 -40.35 -42.69
CA GLN A 44 -22.05 -40.58 -44.07
C GLN A 44 -21.13 -40.02 -45.16
N LEU A 45 -19.82 -40.26 -45.04
CA LEU A 45 -18.90 -40.04 -46.15
C LEU A 45 -18.83 -41.28 -47.04
N THR A 46 -18.61 -41.07 -48.33
CA THR A 46 -18.30 -42.13 -49.28
C THR A 46 -16.83 -42.01 -49.64
N SER A 47 -16.04 -43.01 -49.27
CA SER A 47 -14.63 -43.13 -49.62
C SER A 47 -14.51 -43.97 -50.88
N ILE A 48 -13.87 -43.42 -51.91
CA ILE A 48 -13.65 -44.08 -53.20
C ILE A 48 -12.14 -44.25 -53.38
N TYR A 49 -11.69 -45.49 -53.51
CA TYR A 49 -10.26 -45.82 -53.60
C TYR A 49 -10.00 -47.04 -54.48
N GLU A 50 -8.76 -47.25 -54.90
CA GLU A 50 -8.37 -48.43 -55.66
C GLU A 50 -7.77 -49.49 -54.74
N TRP A 51 -8.32 -50.70 -54.78
CA TRP A 51 -7.79 -51.86 -54.07
C TRP A 51 -7.73 -53.08 -54.99
N LYS A 52 -6.54 -53.70 -55.09
CA LYS A 52 -6.28 -54.88 -55.95
C LYS A 52 -6.76 -54.69 -57.41
N GLY A 53 -6.60 -53.50 -57.97
CA GLY A 53 -6.93 -53.18 -59.36
C GLY A 53 -8.43 -52.94 -59.62
N LYS A 54 -9.24 -52.74 -58.57
CA LYS A 54 -10.65 -52.38 -58.67
C LYS A 54 -10.92 -51.12 -57.87
N ILE A 55 -11.83 -50.30 -58.38
CA ILE A 55 -12.36 -49.14 -57.65
C ILE A 55 -13.40 -49.65 -56.67
N GLU A 56 -13.18 -49.39 -55.40
CA GLU A 56 -14.08 -49.70 -54.29
C GLU A 56 -14.74 -48.42 -53.79
N GLU A 57 -15.98 -48.54 -53.32
CA GLU A 57 -16.73 -47.45 -52.68
C GLU A 57 -17.24 -47.94 -51.32
N GLU A 58 -16.86 -47.25 -50.24
CA GLU A 58 -17.23 -47.62 -48.87
C GLU A 58 -17.80 -46.44 -48.09
N ASN A 59 -18.71 -46.73 -47.16
CA ASN A 59 -19.29 -45.71 -46.29
C ASN A 59 -18.45 -45.55 -45.01
N GLU A 60 -18.02 -44.34 -44.73
CA GLU A 60 -17.15 -44.01 -43.61
C GLU A 60 -17.64 -42.78 -42.83
N SER A 61 -16.93 -42.45 -41.75
CA SER A 61 -17.08 -41.20 -41.01
C SER A 61 -15.73 -40.51 -40.89
N LEU A 62 -15.72 -39.18 -40.93
CA LEU A 62 -14.50 -38.37 -40.79
C LEU A 62 -14.46 -37.73 -39.41
N LEU A 63 -13.34 -37.95 -38.71
CA LEU A 63 -13.00 -37.26 -37.48
C LEU A 63 -12.17 -36.02 -37.79
N ILE A 64 -12.63 -34.87 -37.31
CA ILE A 64 -11.88 -33.61 -37.37
C ILE A 64 -11.44 -33.25 -35.96
N ILE A 65 -10.22 -33.63 -35.64
CA ILE A 65 -9.61 -33.52 -34.31
C ILE A 65 -8.82 -32.22 -34.23
N LYS A 66 -8.94 -31.46 -33.14
CA LYS A 66 -8.13 -30.25 -32.90
C LYS A 66 -7.24 -30.49 -31.70
N THR A 67 -5.94 -30.37 -31.89
CA THR A 67 -4.93 -30.71 -30.88
C THR A 67 -3.72 -29.77 -30.89
N GLU A 68 -2.86 -29.90 -29.88
CA GLU A 68 -1.56 -29.24 -29.81
C GLU A 68 -0.50 -30.06 -30.59
N ALA A 69 0.47 -29.38 -31.19
CA ALA A 69 1.51 -30.02 -31.98
C ALA A 69 2.37 -31.00 -31.17
N ASP A 70 2.53 -30.78 -29.85
CA ASP A 70 3.28 -31.65 -28.93
C ASP A 70 2.55 -32.97 -28.60
N ARG A 71 1.26 -33.10 -28.93
CA ARG A 71 0.45 -34.31 -28.68
C ARG A 71 0.31 -35.23 -29.88
N LEU A 72 0.78 -34.82 -31.05
CA LEU A 72 0.56 -35.57 -32.30
C LEU A 72 1.06 -37.02 -32.21
N ILE A 73 2.26 -37.24 -31.68
CA ILE A 73 2.86 -38.58 -31.58
C ILE A 73 1.99 -39.50 -30.72
N GLN A 74 1.61 -39.06 -29.51
CA GLN A 74 0.77 -39.85 -28.60
C GLN A 74 -0.65 -40.04 -29.13
N LEU A 75 -1.17 -39.05 -29.86
CA LEU A 75 -2.47 -39.13 -30.52
C LEU A 75 -2.46 -40.18 -31.62
N GLU A 76 -1.45 -40.17 -32.49
CA GLU A 76 -1.25 -41.13 -33.57
C GLU A 76 -1.13 -42.56 -33.03
N GLU A 77 -0.27 -42.77 -32.02
CA GLU A 77 -0.13 -44.08 -31.35
C GLU A 77 -1.46 -44.59 -30.78
N THR A 78 -2.24 -43.70 -30.15
CA THR A 78 -3.53 -44.08 -29.56
C THR A 78 -4.57 -44.41 -30.63
N VAL A 79 -4.61 -43.65 -31.73
CA VAL A 79 -5.50 -43.92 -32.86
C VAL A 79 -5.11 -45.26 -33.48
N ASN A 80 -3.83 -45.48 -33.83
CA ASN A 80 -3.34 -46.73 -34.42
C ASN A 80 -3.65 -47.96 -33.56
N LYS A 81 -3.62 -47.82 -32.23
CA LYS A 81 -3.93 -48.93 -31.31
C LYS A 81 -5.40 -49.34 -31.31
N ILE A 82 -6.31 -48.42 -31.60
CA ILE A 82 -7.77 -48.62 -31.50
C ILE A 82 -8.41 -48.81 -32.87
N HIS A 83 -7.77 -48.28 -33.91
CA HIS A 83 -8.32 -48.26 -35.25
C HIS A 83 -8.42 -49.68 -35.84
N PRO A 84 -9.54 -50.03 -36.51
CA PRO A 84 -9.74 -51.37 -37.06
C PRO A 84 -8.93 -51.65 -38.34
N TYR A 85 -8.51 -50.61 -39.07
CA TYR A 85 -7.65 -50.75 -40.25
C TYR A 85 -6.18 -50.82 -39.86
N ASP A 86 -5.42 -51.66 -40.57
CA ASP A 86 -3.98 -51.82 -40.38
C ASP A 86 -3.20 -50.52 -40.69
N VAL A 87 -3.71 -49.70 -41.61
CA VAL A 87 -3.14 -48.40 -41.99
C VAL A 87 -4.26 -47.35 -41.99
N PRO A 88 -4.55 -46.72 -40.84
CA PRO A 88 -5.54 -45.64 -40.80
C PRO A 88 -5.04 -44.38 -41.51
N GLU A 89 -5.97 -43.63 -42.07
CA GLU A 89 -5.70 -42.26 -42.52
C GLU A 89 -5.46 -41.35 -41.30
N PHE A 90 -4.33 -40.65 -41.27
CA PHE A 90 -4.01 -39.67 -40.23
C PHE A 90 -3.31 -38.46 -40.85
N ILE A 91 -4.08 -37.45 -41.26
CA ILE A 91 -3.57 -36.28 -42.00
C ILE A 91 -3.56 -35.05 -41.09
N VAL A 92 -2.41 -34.40 -40.95
CA VAL A 92 -2.22 -33.23 -40.08
C VAL A 92 -2.14 -31.94 -40.90
N LEU A 93 -3.03 -30.99 -40.61
CA LEU A 93 -3.12 -29.69 -41.26
C LEU A 93 -2.72 -28.53 -40.32
N PRO A 94 -1.99 -27.51 -40.82
CA PRO A 94 -1.64 -26.32 -40.04
C PRO A 94 -2.85 -25.37 -39.88
N ILE A 95 -2.86 -24.59 -38.79
CA ILE A 95 -3.86 -23.53 -38.57
C ILE A 95 -3.18 -22.17 -38.75
N GLU A 96 -3.52 -21.46 -39.83
CA GLU A 96 -2.90 -20.16 -40.15
C GLU A 96 -3.47 -18.98 -39.35
N LYS A 97 -4.76 -19.02 -38.97
CA LYS A 97 -5.42 -17.97 -38.18
C LYS A 97 -6.69 -18.49 -37.48
N GLY A 98 -6.99 -17.98 -36.29
CA GLY A 98 -8.25 -18.25 -35.57
C GLY A 98 -8.49 -17.26 -34.41
N ILE A 99 -9.74 -16.89 -34.16
CA ILE A 99 -10.14 -15.89 -33.14
C ILE A 99 -10.01 -16.45 -31.71
N SER A 100 -10.16 -17.76 -31.54
CA SER A 100 -10.31 -18.42 -30.24
C SER A 100 -9.40 -19.64 -30.10
N VAL A 101 -8.12 -19.45 -30.43
CA VAL A 101 -7.04 -20.40 -30.11
C VAL A 101 -6.95 -20.66 -28.58
N CYS A 102 -7.41 -19.70 -27.78
CA CYS A 102 -7.52 -19.78 -26.31
C CYS A 102 -8.55 -20.81 -25.79
N ARG A 103 -9.38 -21.43 -26.66
CA ARG A 103 -10.33 -22.49 -26.23
C ARG A 103 -9.71 -23.90 -26.25
N LEU A 104 -8.58 -24.08 -26.96
CA LEU A 104 -7.82 -25.34 -26.98
C LEU A 104 -6.93 -25.53 -25.73
N THR A 105 -6.65 -24.44 -25.00
CA THR A 105 -5.87 -24.40 -23.75
C THR A 105 -6.53 -25.11 -22.55
N PHE A 106 -7.77 -25.58 -22.67
CA PHE A 106 -8.49 -26.31 -21.61
C PHE A 106 -7.78 -27.60 -21.18
N ILE A 107 -6.92 -28.18 -22.02
CA ILE A 107 -6.19 -29.41 -21.72
C ILE A 107 -5.15 -29.22 -20.60
N LYS A 108 -4.53 -28.04 -20.48
CA LYS A 108 -3.51 -27.76 -19.45
C LYS A 108 -4.09 -27.41 -18.08
N LEU A 109 -5.35 -26.95 -18.00
CA LEU A 109 -5.89 -26.34 -16.78
C LEU A 109 -6.43 -27.32 -15.72
N ARG A 110 -6.28 -28.65 -15.90
CA ARG A 110 -6.86 -29.65 -14.99
C ARG A 110 -5.86 -30.65 -14.39
N SER A 111 -4.56 -30.41 -14.50
CA SER A 111 -3.51 -31.22 -13.83
C SER A 111 -2.49 -30.42 -13.03
N PHE A 112 -2.65 -29.10 -12.93
CA PHE A 112 -1.89 -28.28 -12.00
C PHE A 112 -2.87 -27.35 -11.31
N LEU A 113 -3.27 -27.72 -10.09
CA LEU A 113 -3.65 -26.74 -9.07
C LEU A 113 -2.34 -26.37 -8.37
N PRO A 114 -1.59 -25.34 -8.80
CA PRO A 114 -0.64 -24.75 -7.90
C PRO A 114 -1.45 -23.88 -6.92
N ALA A 115 -1.07 -23.88 -5.65
CA ALA A 115 -1.57 -22.98 -4.63
C ALA A 115 -1.54 -21.48 -5.02
N ALA A 116 -0.87 -21.14 -6.13
CA ALA A 116 -0.76 -19.80 -6.70
C ALA A 116 -2.10 -19.16 -7.17
N LEU A 117 -3.12 -19.93 -7.58
CA LEU A 117 -4.40 -19.32 -8.02
C LEU A 117 -5.31 -18.90 -6.87
N LEU A 118 -5.11 -19.44 -5.67
CA LEU A 118 -5.69 -18.92 -4.43
C LEU A 118 -4.82 -17.80 -3.84
N SER A 119 -3.51 -17.80 -4.11
CA SER A 119 -2.64 -16.72 -3.69
C SER A 119 -2.85 -15.45 -4.52
N ILE A 120 -3.17 -15.50 -5.82
CA ILE A 120 -3.32 -14.26 -6.62
C ILE A 120 -4.45 -13.36 -6.11
N PRO A 121 -5.69 -13.85 -5.88
CA PRO A 121 -6.73 -13.02 -5.27
C PRO A 121 -6.33 -12.57 -3.86
N LEU A 122 -5.67 -13.45 -3.09
CA LEU A 122 -5.24 -13.16 -1.71
C LEU A 122 -4.09 -12.15 -1.67
N THR A 123 -3.17 -12.15 -2.63
CA THR A 123 -2.05 -11.21 -2.74
C THR A 123 -2.51 -9.93 -3.40
N LEU A 124 -3.49 -9.96 -4.31
CA LEU A 124 -4.12 -8.75 -4.84
C LEU A 124 -4.98 -8.09 -3.76
N THR A 125 -5.72 -8.84 -2.94
CA THR A 125 -6.41 -8.28 -1.78
C THR A 125 -5.42 -7.87 -0.71
N LEU A 126 -4.34 -8.61 -0.47
CA LEU A 126 -3.28 -8.17 0.45
C LEU A 126 -2.63 -6.89 -0.06
N PHE A 127 -2.24 -6.79 -1.34
CA PHE A 127 -1.67 -5.59 -1.93
C PHE A 127 -2.62 -4.41 -1.92
N TRP A 128 -3.92 -4.65 -2.09
CA TRP A 128 -4.96 -3.62 -1.97
C TRP A 128 -5.19 -3.20 -0.51
N ILE A 129 -5.20 -4.14 0.43
CA ILE A 129 -5.33 -3.88 1.88
C ILE A 129 -4.09 -3.20 2.44
N THR A 130 -2.89 -3.52 1.93
CA THR A 130 -1.62 -2.95 2.38
C THR A 130 -1.19 -1.72 1.58
N GLY A 131 -1.97 -1.26 0.59
CA GLY A 131 -1.64 -0.12 -0.27
C GLY A 131 -0.41 -0.32 -1.16
N PHE A 132 0.11 -1.54 -1.30
CA PHE A 132 1.33 -1.82 -2.07
C PHE A 132 1.11 -1.66 -3.58
N SER A 133 -0.13 -1.82 -4.07
CA SER A 133 -0.47 -1.53 -5.47
C SER A 133 -0.40 -0.04 -5.78
N ASP A 134 -0.67 0.81 -4.80
CA ASP A 134 -0.75 2.26 -4.99
C ASP A 134 0.63 2.85 -5.33
N TYR A 135 1.71 2.19 -4.87
CA TYR A 135 3.10 2.51 -5.24
C TYR A 135 3.35 2.47 -6.76
N PHE A 136 2.71 1.54 -7.47
CA PHE A 136 2.91 1.37 -8.91
C PHE A 136 2.07 2.33 -9.76
N PHE A 137 1.09 3.03 -9.15
CA PHE A 137 0.21 3.98 -9.82
C PHE A 137 0.49 5.44 -9.41
N GLU A 138 1.64 5.68 -8.76
CA GLU A 138 2.13 7.03 -8.48
C GLU A 138 2.31 7.82 -9.78
N ILE A 139 1.69 8.99 -9.81
CA ILE A 139 1.86 9.96 -10.89
C ILE A 139 2.85 11.00 -10.39
N ASN A 140 3.78 11.40 -11.25
CA ASN A 140 4.67 12.52 -11.00
C ASN A 140 3.84 13.80 -10.65
N PHE A 141 4.29 14.56 -9.66
CA PHE A 141 3.68 15.82 -9.20
C PHE A 141 3.42 16.79 -10.35
N ASP A 142 4.25 16.80 -11.40
CA ASP A 142 4.03 17.67 -12.57
C ASP A 142 2.66 17.42 -13.25
N ASP A 143 2.13 16.19 -13.16
CA ASP A 143 0.87 15.77 -13.79
C ASP A 143 -0.28 15.53 -12.78
N PHE A 144 -0.02 15.61 -11.47
CA PHE A 144 -1.01 15.36 -10.42
C PHE A 144 -2.01 16.54 -10.31
N LYS A 145 -3.31 16.25 -10.20
CA LYS A 145 -4.32 17.29 -9.94
C LYS A 145 -5.32 16.81 -8.90
N TRP A 146 -5.61 17.66 -7.92
CA TRP A 146 -6.57 17.36 -6.86
C TRP A 146 -7.79 18.29 -6.94
N PRO A 147 -9.02 17.76 -7.00
CA PRO A 147 -10.22 18.60 -6.99
C PRO A 147 -10.51 19.15 -5.57
N PRO A 148 -11.09 20.36 -5.45
CA PRO A 148 -11.39 21.30 -6.53
C PRO A 148 -10.10 21.95 -7.08
N PHE A 149 -10.09 22.30 -8.37
CA PHE A 149 -8.94 22.94 -9.03
C PHE A 149 -8.80 24.41 -8.62
N VAL A 150 -8.58 24.63 -7.33
CA VAL A 150 -8.34 25.93 -6.71
C VAL A 150 -6.84 26.09 -6.54
N ASP A 151 -6.35 27.30 -6.78
CA ASP A 151 -5.00 27.68 -6.41
C ASP A 151 -4.91 27.83 -4.88
N VAL A 152 -4.64 26.71 -4.21
CA VAL A 152 -4.55 26.64 -2.75
C VAL A 152 -3.37 27.46 -2.23
N GLN A 153 -2.23 27.47 -2.93
CA GLN A 153 -1.06 28.28 -2.58
C GLN A 153 -1.41 29.77 -2.53
N LYS A 154 -2.19 30.25 -3.50
CA LYS A 154 -2.68 31.63 -3.50
C LYS A 154 -3.60 31.93 -2.33
N GLN A 155 -4.54 31.03 -1.99
CA GLN A 155 -5.43 31.24 -0.84
C GLN A 155 -4.64 31.32 0.47
N VAL A 156 -3.66 30.42 0.64
CA VAL A 156 -2.76 30.39 1.81
C VAL A 156 -1.94 31.67 1.91
N SER A 157 -1.38 32.12 0.79
CA SER A 157 -0.61 33.37 0.73
C SER A 157 -1.46 34.59 1.12
N LEU A 158 -2.71 34.66 0.64
CA LEU A 158 -3.64 35.74 0.99
C LEU A 158 -3.94 35.76 2.49
N GLU A 159 -4.28 34.61 3.08
CA GLU A 159 -4.65 34.53 4.50
C GLU A 159 -3.46 34.77 5.43
N LEU A 160 -2.26 34.29 5.08
CA LEU A 160 -1.03 34.61 5.81
C LEU A 160 -0.68 36.11 5.79
N LEU A 161 -1.06 36.83 4.72
CA LEU A 161 -0.93 38.29 4.61
C LEU A 161 -2.08 39.04 5.31
N GLY A 162 -3.03 38.36 5.95
CA GLY A 162 -4.20 38.95 6.59
C GLY A 162 -5.28 39.42 5.61
N CYS A 163 -5.24 38.98 4.35
CA CYS A 163 -6.26 39.25 3.34
C CYS A 163 -7.37 38.21 3.38
N SER A 164 -8.56 38.56 2.89
CA SER A 164 -9.64 37.60 2.69
C SER A 164 -9.32 36.67 1.51
N THR A 165 -9.66 35.40 1.65
CA THR A 165 -9.54 34.40 0.57
C THR A 165 -10.54 34.70 -0.55
N GLU A 166 -10.18 34.36 -1.78
CA GLU A 166 -11.01 34.60 -2.98
C GLU A 166 -12.17 33.62 -3.08
N ILE A 167 -12.02 32.45 -2.46
CA ILE A 167 -12.99 31.36 -2.51
C ILE A 167 -13.32 30.96 -1.07
N PRO A 168 -14.60 30.73 -0.73
CA PRO A 168 -14.97 30.29 0.59
C PRO A 168 -14.33 28.93 0.93
N PRO A 169 -13.98 28.70 2.21
CA PRO A 169 -13.43 27.44 2.65
C PRO A 169 -14.45 26.31 2.48
N ILE A 170 -14.02 25.19 1.91
CA ILE A 170 -14.84 23.98 1.77
C ILE A 170 -14.84 23.15 3.05
N ASN A 171 -13.79 23.26 3.86
CA ASN A 171 -13.70 22.65 5.19
C ASN A 171 -13.69 23.76 6.25
N LEU A 172 -14.82 23.95 6.93
CA LEU A 172 -14.91 24.90 8.03
C LEU A 172 -14.23 24.32 9.25
N LEU A 173 -13.06 24.85 9.63
CA LEU A 173 -12.30 24.30 10.75
C LEU A 173 -13.06 24.33 12.08
N THR A 174 -14.07 25.18 12.20
CA THR A 174 -15.01 25.25 13.34
C THR A 174 -15.84 23.98 13.52
N GLN A 175 -16.05 23.18 12.46
CA GLN A 175 -16.78 21.92 12.52
C GLN A 175 -15.98 20.79 13.19
N PHE A 176 -14.64 20.85 13.18
CA PHE A 176 -13.79 19.86 13.84
C PHE A 176 -13.68 20.16 15.35
N GLN A 177 -14.75 19.91 16.09
CA GLN A 177 -14.82 20.24 17.52
C GLN A 177 -14.06 19.24 18.38
N PHE A 178 -13.26 19.75 19.31
CA PHE A 178 -12.58 18.93 20.30
C PHE A 178 -13.57 18.59 21.43
N LEU A 179 -13.83 17.31 21.65
CA LEU A 179 -14.55 16.83 22.84
C LEU A 179 -13.66 16.93 24.07
N HIS A 180 -12.37 16.65 23.90
CA HIS A 180 -11.37 16.86 24.91
C HIS A 180 -10.10 17.51 24.33
N ARG A 181 -9.49 18.40 25.10
CA ARG A 181 -8.22 19.07 24.77
C ARG A 181 -7.23 18.91 25.92
N PRO A 182 -5.94 18.66 25.63
CA PRO A 182 -4.89 18.63 26.63
C PRO A 182 -4.83 19.94 27.42
N THR A 183 -4.50 19.88 28.71
CA THR A 183 -4.46 21.10 29.54
C THR A 183 -3.25 21.97 29.21
N CYS A 184 -3.39 23.28 29.39
CA CYS A 184 -2.30 24.23 29.14
C CYS A 184 -1.55 24.64 30.41
N LYS A 185 -1.86 24.00 31.56
CA LYS A 185 -1.22 24.30 32.84
C LYS A 185 0.30 24.06 32.80
N ASN A 186 0.71 23.03 32.07
CA ASN A 186 2.11 22.70 31.81
C ASN A 186 2.49 23.11 30.38
N ASN A 187 2.30 24.38 30.01
CA ASN A 187 2.72 24.91 28.71
C ASN A 187 4.25 24.94 28.61
N ARG A 188 4.85 23.76 28.40
CA ARG A 188 6.30 23.55 28.38
C ARG A 188 6.96 24.09 27.12
N LEU A 189 6.21 24.18 26.02
CA LEU A 189 6.75 24.59 24.73
C LEU A 189 6.90 26.12 24.68
N THR A 190 8.06 26.55 24.20
CA THR A 190 8.39 27.95 23.95
C THR A 190 8.50 28.19 22.45
N ARG A 191 8.69 29.45 22.04
CA ARG A 191 8.83 29.80 20.61
C ARG A 191 10.12 29.29 19.96
N LYS A 192 11.13 28.84 20.71
CA LYS A 192 12.42 28.36 20.20
C LYS A 192 12.81 27.05 20.88
N ARG A 193 13.38 26.10 20.13
CA ARG A 193 13.80 24.76 20.61
C ARG A 193 12.69 23.99 21.34
N SER A 194 11.56 23.82 20.66
CA SER A 194 10.41 23.08 21.18
C SER A 194 9.85 22.15 20.12
N ILE A 195 9.49 20.93 20.51
CA ILE A 195 8.92 19.94 19.59
C ILE A 195 7.65 19.36 20.21
N LEU A 196 6.52 19.52 19.52
CA LEU A 196 5.27 18.87 19.89
C LEU A 196 5.23 17.49 19.23
N VAL A 197 5.20 16.43 20.02
CA VAL A 197 5.06 15.06 19.53
C VAL A 197 3.59 14.67 19.63
N ILE A 198 2.93 14.47 18.51
CA ILE A 198 1.52 14.06 18.44
C ILE A 198 1.46 12.60 17.98
N VAL A 199 1.00 11.74 18.86
CA VAL A 199 0.90 10.30 18.63
C VAL A 199 -0.54 9.94 18.25
N LYS A 200 -0.74 9.51 17.01
CA LYS A 200 -1.99 8.91 16.54
C LYS A 200 -2.17 7.55 17.24
N SER A 201 -3.25 7.43 18.00
CA SER A 201 -3.58 6.21 18.76
C SER A 201 -5.04 5.83 18.49
N ALA A 202 -5.58 4.90 19.27
CA ALA A 202 -6.99 4.53 19.27
C ALA A 202 -7.51 4.43 20.71
N PRO A 203 -8.80 4.68 20.99
CA PRO A 203 -9.38 4.66 22.33
C PRO A 203 -8.92 3.48 23.21
N GLU A 204 -8.96 2.27 22.66
CA GLU A 204 -8.65 1.01 23.32
C GLU A 204 -7.14 0.76 23.56
N ARG A 205 -6.25 1.51 22.90
CA ARG A 205 -4.78 1.33 22.98
C ARG A 205 -4.14 2.02 24.20
N ILE A 206 -4.80 1.98 25.36
CA ILE A 206 -4.31 2.57 26.62
C ILE A 206 -2.91 2.05 26.99
N LYS A 207 -2.66 0.75 26.80
CA LYS A 207 -1.37 0.12 27.12
C LYS A 207 -0.20 0.65 26.27
N ASN A 208 -0.44 0.95 24.99
CA ASN A 208 0.57 1.52 24.11
C ASN A 208 0.92 2.94 24.57
N ARG A 209 -0.09 3.76 24.86
CA ARG A 209 0.11 5.12 25.38
C ARG A 209 0.86 5.11 26.71
N GLU A 210 0.51 4.21 27.63
CA GLU A 210 1.22 4.04 28.90
C GLU A 210 2.70 3.67 28.69
N SER A 211 2.98 2.75 27.76
CA SER A 211 4.36 2.38 27.43
C SER A 211 5.16 3.53 26.85
N ILE A 212 4.55 4.35 25.97
CA ILE A 212 5.16 5.56 25.43
C ILE A 212 5.47 6.55 26.57
N ARG A 213 4.53 6.80 27.48
CA ARG A 213 4.72 7.67 28.65
C ARG A 213 5.87 7.18 29.53
N SER A 214 5.95 5.88 29.81
CA SER A 214 6.99 5.30 30.68
C SER A 214 8.36 5.17 30.01
N THR A 215 8.45 5.29 28.69
CA THR A 215 9.72 5.17 27.93
C THR A 215 10.21 6.53 27.48
N PHE A 216 10.16 6.81 26.17
CA PHE A 216 10.67 8.06 25.63
C PHE A 216 9.90 9.25 26.18
N GLY A 217 8.60 9.13 26.48
CA GLY A 217 7.82 10.19 27.12
C GLY A 217 8.40 10.70 28.44
N SER A 218 8.97 9.82 29.26
CA SER A 218 9.63 10.20 30.51
C SER A 218 10.99 10.86 30.28
N SER A 219 11.72 10.41 29.25
CA SER A 219 13.07 10.91 28.94
C SER A 219 13.06 12.30 28.31
N LEU A 220 11.92 12.69 27.74
CA LEU A 220 11.65 14.04 27.24
C LEU A 220 11.63 15.13 28.32
N GLU A 221 11.61 14.77 29.60
CA GLU A 221 11.69 15.72 30.71
C GLU A 221 13.14 16.07 31.09
N ASN A 222 14.14 15.40 30.51
CA ASN A 222 15.54 15.60 30.85
C ASN A 222 16.26 16.43 29.77
N ASP A 223 16.36 17.74 30.02
CA ASP A 223 17.00 18.72 29.11
C ASP A 223 18.43 18.34 28.70
N ASN A 224 19.19 17.64 29.55
CA ASN A 224 20.56 17.24 29.24
C ASN A 224 20.61 16.16 28.14
N LEU A 225 19.63 15.25 28.11
CA LEU A 225 19.55 14.23 27.07
C LEU A 225 19.13 14.84 25.73
N THR A 226 18.28 15.86 25.77
CA THR A 226 17.68 16.47 24.58
C THR A 226 18.42 17.70 24.06
N GLY A 227 19.60 18.02 24.59
CA GLY A 227 20.35 19.21 24.18
C GLY A 227 19.60 20.53 24.44
N GLY A 228 18.74 20.55 25.46
CA GLY A 228 17.91 21.70 25.82
C GLY A 228 16.64 21.89 24.98
N PHE A 229 16.30 20.94 24.09
CA PHE A 229 14.98 20.92 23.46
C PHE A 229 13.90 20.51 24.44
N ARG A 230 12.82 21.29 24.45
CA ARG A 230 11.61 20.98 25.21
C ARG A 230 10.65 20.18 24.37
N PHE A 231 10.06 19.16 24.95
CA PHE A 231 9.08 18.34 24.27
C PHE A 231 7.78 18.27 25.03
N ARG A 232 6.72 17.97 24.29
CA ARG A 232 5.44 17.58 24.85
C ARG A 232 4.85 16.48 23.99
N ILE A 233 4.49 15.36 24.62
CA ILE A 233 3.70 14.31 23.96
C ILE A 233 2.22 14.59 24.19
N ILE A 234 1.44 14.42 23.14
CA ILE A 234 -0.01 14.33 23.20
C ILE A 234 -0.48 13.15 22.35
N PHE A 235 -1.63 12.57 22.69
CA PHE A 235 -2.24 11.49 21.94
C PHE A 235 -3.50 11.98 21.24
N VAL A 236 -3.75 11.57 19.99
CA VAL A 236 -4.92 11.98 19.22
C VAL A 236 -5.72 10.78 18.73
N PHE A 237 -7.04 10.85 18.96
CA PHE A 237 -8.03 9.89 18.47
C PHE A 237 -9.44 10.49 18.49
N GLY A 238 -10.40 9.79 17.88
CA GLY A 238 -11.83 10.12 17.90
C GLY A 238 -12.58 9.42 19.04
N LYS A 239 -13.91 9.51 19.01
CA LYS A 239 -14.80 8.77 19.90
C LYS A 239 -14.76 7.27 19.59
N PRO A 240 -14.81 6.41 20.62
CA PRO A 240 -15.04 5.00 20.40
C PRO A 240 -16.48 4.73 19.93
N VAL A 241 -16.69 3.59 19.27
CA VAL A 241 -18.04 3.07 18.93
C VAL A 241 -18.64 2.31 20.11
N ASP A 242 -17.89 1.33 20.64
CA ASP A 242 -18.39 0.38 21.66
C ASP A 242 -17.63 0.46 23.01
N PHE A 243 -16.58 1.29 23.10
CA PHE A 243 -15.74 1.40 24.31
C PHE A 243 -16.36 2.34 25.34
N VAL A 244 -16.35 1.92 26.61
CA VAL A 244 -16.89 2.71 27.72
C VAL A 244 -16.02 3.96 27.95
N MET A 245 -16.63 5.14 27.80
CA MET A 245 -15.96 6.44 27.95
C MET A 245 -15.28 6.63 29.32
N ASP A 246 -15.80 6.00 30.38
CA ASP A 246 -15.29 6.12 31.75
C ASP A 246 -13.78 5.80 31.88
N ASN A 247 -13.27 4.80 31.15
CA ASN A 247 -11.85 4.46 31.18
C ASN A 247 -10.98 5.56 30.56
N LEU A 248 -11.46 6.20 29.50
CA LEU A 248 -10.76 7.34 28.87
C LEU A 248 -10.82 8.58 29.77
N GLU A 249 -11.94 8.81 30.46
CA GLU A 249 -12.04 9.91 31.41
C GLU A 249 -11.05 9.77 32.57
N LEU A 250 -10.87 8.54 33.08
CA LEU A 250 -9.87 8.25 34.11
C LEU A 250 -8.44 8.47 33.61
N GLU A 251 -8.11 7.96 32.42
CA GLU A 251 -6.80 8.19 31.80
C GLU A 251 -6.54 9.69 31.62
N ASN A 252 -7.53 10.39 31.09
CA ASN A 252 -7.43 11.81 30.82
C ASN A 252 -7.28 12.65 32.08
N LYS A 253 -8.04 12.33 33.13
CA LYS A 253 -7.93 12.98 34.44
C LYS A 253 -6.54 12.78 35.06
N LYS A 254 -5.87 11.66 34.73
CA LYS A 254 -4.54 11.35 35.23
C LYS A 254 -3.44 12.06 34.45
N TYR A 255 -3.51 12.08 33.11
CA TYR A 255 -2.38 12.51 32.27
C TYR A 255 -2.59 13.85 31.56
N GLU A 256 -3.83 14.27 31.33
CA GLU A 256 -4.18 15.55 30.69
C GLU A 256 -3.49 15.78 29.33
N ASP A 257 -3.21 14.70 28.58
CA ASP A 257 -2.42 14.68 27.35
C ASP A 257 -3.20 14.18 26.12
N LEU A 258 -4.53 14.07 26.21
CA LEU A 258 -5.38 13.52 25.16
C LEU A 258 -6.06 14.61 24.32
N ILE A 259 -6.06 14.44 23.00
CA ILE A 259 -6.97 15.08 22.06
C ILE A 259 -8.03 14.05 21.70
N ILE A 260 -9.29 14.36 22.02
CA ILE A 260 -10.44 13.55 21.58
C ILE A 260 -11.27 14.41 20.62
N GLY A 261 -11.28 14.03 19.35
CA GLY A 261 -12.06 14.70 18.33
C GLY A 261 -13.51 14.22 18.26
N ASP A 262 -14.41 15.10 17.84
CA ASP A 262 -15.82 14.77 17.62
C ASP A 262 -16.04 14.04 16.28
N PHE A 263 -15.47 12.84 16.17
CA PHE A 263 -15.67 11.91 15.05
C PHE A 263 -15.54 10.48 15.55
N ILE A 264 -16.05 9.51 14.80
CA ILE A 264 -15.89 8.09 15.16
C ILE A 264 -14.47 7.64 14.82
N ASP A 265 -13.74 7.09 15.80
CA ASP A 265 -12.41 6.56 15.58
C ASP A 265 -12.48 5.27 14.75
N ASN A 266 -11.89 5.31 13.56
CA ASN A 266 -11.61 4.15 12.74
C ASN A 266 -10.49 4.50 11.76
N TYR A 267 -9.96 3.47 11.09
CA TYR A 267 -8.84 3.61 10.15
C TYR A 267 -9.11 4.61 9.01
N PHE A 268 -10.31 4.60 8.42
CA PHE A 268 -10.69 5.50 7.31
C PHE A 268 -10.87 6.96 7.75
N ASN A 269 -10.90 7.21 9.06
CA ASN A 269 -10.97 8.54 9.66
C ASN A 269 -9.61 9.01 10.21
N ASN A 270 -8.49 8.36 9.85
CA ASN A 270 -7.16 8.80 10.27
C ASN A 270 -6.82 10.21 9.78
N THR A 271 -7.32 10.64 8.62
CA THR A 271 -7.16 12.03 8.17
C THR A 271 -7.80 13.04 9.12
N LEU A 272 -8.86 12.66 9.84
CA LEU A 272 -9.40 13.51 10.89
C LEU A 272 -8.40 13.64 12.04
N LYS A 273 -7.73 12.56 12.47
CA LYS A 273 -6.63 12.66 13.47
C LYS A 273 -5.55 13.64 13.01
N PHE A 274 -5.16 13.59 11.74
CA PHE A 274 -4.23 14.55 11.15
C PHE A 274 -4.76 16.01 11.21
N ILE A 275 -5.99 16.27 10.74
CA ILE A 275 -6.59 17.61 10.78
C ILE A 275 -6.66 18.16 12.22
N TYR A 276 -7.07 17.34 13.18
CA TYR A 276 -7.10 17.72 14.60
C TYR A 276 -5.69 18.01 15.15
N SER A 277 -4.68 17.28 14.69
CA SER A 277 -3.27 17.51 15.04
C SER A 277 -2.78 18.85 14.52
N ILE A 278 -3.00 19.15 13.24
CA ILE A 278 -2.64 20.45 12.63
C ILE A 278 -3.38 21.59 13.32
N LYS A 279 -4.69 21.44 13.54
CA LYS A 279 -5.53 22.44 14.23
C LYS A 279 -5.04 22.74 15.64
N PHE A 280 -4.67 21.72 16.41
CA PHE A 280 -4.16 21.90 17.77
C PHE A 280 -2.76 22.51 17.78
N ALA A 281 -1.88 22.08 16.88
CA ALA A 281 -0.51 22.60 16.77
C ALA A 281 -0.47 24.07 16.31
N HIS A 282 -1.36 24.47 15.39
CA HIS A 282 -1.47 25.83 14.88
C HIS A 282 -1.87 26.82 15.98
N ASN A 283 -2.85 26.45 16.81
CA ASN A 283 -3.32 27.29 17.91
C ASN A 283 -3.03 26.63 19.27
N TYR A 284 -1.76 26.31 19.49
CA TYR A 284 -1.33 25.57 20.65
C TYR A 284 -1.50 26.42 21.91
N CYS A 285 -2.40 25.98 22.80
CA CYS A 285 -2.72 26.66 24.05
C CYS A 285 -3.07 28.15 23.92
N ASN A 286 -3.68 28.55 22.79
CA ASN A 286 -3.95 29.96 22.45
C ASN A 286 -2.67 30.84 22.39
N GLY A 287 -1.49 30.23 22.33
CA GLY A 287 -0.18 30.89 22.30
C GLY A 287 0.41 31.03 20.89
N GLY A 288 -0.32 30.58 19.87
CA GLY A 288 0.12 30.51 18.48
C GLY A 288 0.72 29.14 18.13
N THR A 289 1.44 29.11 17.01
CA THR A 289 1.90 27.87 16.40
C THR A 289 3.18 27.36 17.03
N VAL A 290 3.24 26.05 17.27
CA VAL A 290 4.46 25.40 17.75
C VAL A 290 5.54 25.38 16.66
N PRO A 291 6.83 25.48 17.02
CA PRO A 291 7.89 25.61 16.02
C PRO A 291 8.19 24.30 15.26
N PHE A 292 7.96 23.14 15.87
CA PHE A 292 8.09 21.85 15.22
C PHE A 292 7.03 20.87 15.75
N VAL A 293 6.50 20.05 14.86
CA VAL A 293 5.57 18.96 15.17
C VAL A 293 6.14 17.66 14.64
N LEU A 294 6.22 16.64 15.49
CA LEU A 294 6.43 15.26 15.04
C LEU A 294 5.10 14.51 15.15
N LEU A 295 4.58 14.04 14.03
CA LEU A 295 3.46 13.09 13.99
C LEU A 295 4.03 11.68 14.05
N LEU A 296 3.50 10.83 14.92
CA LEU A 296 3.88 9.41 15.08
C LEU A 296 2.63 8.53 15.20
N ASP A 297 2.74 7.24 14.92
CA ASP A 297 1.79 6.23 15.39
C ASP A 297 2.22 5.64 16.75
N ASP A 298 1.31 4.97 17.46
CA ASP A 298 1.51 4.48 18.83
C ASP A 298 2.28 3.15 18.97
N ASP A 299 2.90 2.69 17.88
CA ASP A 299 3.79 1.54 17.78
C ASP A 299 5.20 1.92 17.28
N TYR A 300 5.56 3.19 17.44
CA TYR A 300 6.91 3.69 17.16
C TYR A 300 7.80 3.70 18.41
N LEU A 301 9.06 3.32 18.20
CA LEU A 301 10.19 3.72 19.04
C LEU A 301 10.65 5.11 18.60
N LEU A 302 10.85 6.03 19.55
CA LEU A 302 11.44 7.35 19.32
C LEU A 302 12.70 7.50 20.17
N LEU A 303 13.79 8.03 19.59
CA LEU A 303 15.01 8.44 20.28
C LEU A 303 15.11 9.97 20.33
N PRO A 304 14.67 10.62 21.42
CA PRO A 304 14.53 12.07 21.46
C PRO A 304 15.82 12.87 21.27
N TRP A 305 16.95 12.33 21.71
CA TRP A 305 18.26 12.98 21.57
C TRP A 305 18.69 13.09 20.09
N ASN A 306 18.38 12.07 19.29
CA ASN A 306 18.66 12.08 17.85
C ASN A 306 17.69 13.01 17.11
N LEU A 307 16.42 13.01 17.51
CA LEU A 307 15.43 13.98 17.00
C LEU A 307 15.84 15.43 17.27
N ALA A 308 16.24 15.73 18.51
CA ALA A 308 16.70 17.07 18.89
C ALA A 308 17.93 17.48 18.07
N ALA A 309 18.90 16.58 17.91
CA ALA A 309 20.09 16.83 17.09
C ALA A 309 19.74 17.07 15.62
N GLU A 310 18.74 16.38 15.08
CA GLU A 310 18.26 16.60 13.70
C GLU A 310 17.60 17.97 13.55
N VAL A 311 16.70 18.34 14.47
CA VAL A 311 16.02 19.64 14.43
C VAL A 311 17.01 20.78 14.61
N GLU A 312 18.03 20.63 15.45
CA GLU A 312 19.06 21.66 15.66
C GLU A 312 19.81 22.01 14.35
N LYS A 313 20.02 21.04 13.45
CA LYS A 313 20.61 21.32 12.11
C LYS A 313 19.78 22.31 11.31
N HIS A 314 18.45 22.27 11.45
CA HIS A 314 17.54 23.16 10.75
C HIS A 314 17.30 24.48 11.49
N VAL A 315 17.47 24.50 12.82
CA VAL A 315 17.36 25.73 13.63
C VAL A 315 18.59 26.63 13.49
N ALA A 316 19.80 26.06 13.35
CA ALA A 316 21.04 26.82 13.23
C ALA A 316 21.24 27.51 11.86
N HIS A 317 20.49 27.09 10.84
CA HIS A 317 20.53 27.66 9.50
C HIS A 317 19.26 28.49 9.21
N GLU A 318 19.15 29.67 9.83
CA GLU A 318 18.36 30.78 9.26
C GLU A 318 19.11 31.37 8.04
N SER A 319 19.25 30.58 6.99
CA SER A 319 19.53 31.07 5.64
C SER A 319 18.96 30.07 4.62
N ILE A 320 17.80 30.41 4.10
CA ILE A 320 17.15 29.70 3.00
C ILE A 320 18.07 29.78 1.77
N SER A 321 18.43 28.62 1.22
CA SER A 321 18.80 28.51 -0.19
C SER A 321 18.16 27.25 -0.77
N GLU A 322 17.24 27.49 -1.71
CA GLU A 322 16.57 26.50 -2.55
C GLU A 322 17.59 25.57 -3.24
N TYR A 323 17.33 24.25 -3.21
CA TYR A 323 18.19 23.24 -3.84
C TYR A 323 17.66 22.89 -5.25
N PRO A 324 18.49 22.97 -6.32
CA PRO A 324 18.01 22.88 -7.70
C PRO A 324 18.56 21.65 -8.44
N PHE A 325 17.90 20.46 -8.41
CA PHE A 325 18.25 19.32 -9.29
C PHE A 325 17.08 18.35 -9.61
N ASN A 326 17.35 17.39 -10.51
CA ASN A 326 16.54 17.02 -11.70
C ASN A 326 15.84 15.63 -11.66
N ALA A 327 15.09 15.28 -10.62
CA ALA A 327 14.32 14.02 -10.59
C ALA A 327 12.96 14.13 -9.87
N TYR A 328 12.03 13.27 -10.30
CA TYR A 328 10.59 13.24 -9.98
C TYR A 328 10.27 12.89 -8.49
N PRO A 329 9.02 13.10 -8.01
CA PRO A 329 8.74 13.57 -6.65
C PRO A 329 8.28 12.46 -5.67
N PRO A 330 8.68 12.53 -4.40
CA PRO A 330 8.31 11.60 -3.34
C PRO A 330 7.04 12.00 -2.56
N TYR A 331 6.26 11.01 -2.13
CA TYR A 331 5.22 11.10 -1.10
C TYR A 331 5.77 10.67 0.27
N ILE A 332 5.03 10.91 1.34
CA ILE A 332 5.43 10.52 2.70
C ILE A 332 5.11 9.04 2.90
N THR A 333 6.08 8.14 2.69
CA THR A 333 6.01 6.76 3.20
C THR A 333 6.39 6.74 4.68
N ALA A 334 5.51 7.14 5.58
CA ALA A 334 5.85 7.06 7.01
C ALA A 334 4.64 7.15 7.95
N GLY A 335 4.64 6.31 8.98
CA GLY A 335 3.91 6.58 10.23
C GLY A 335 4.63 7.60 11.13
N ALA A 336 5.67 8.28 10.62
CA ALA A 336 6.45 9.29 11.32
C ALA A 336 6.79 10.50 10.42
N VAL A 337 6.35 11.71 10.78
CA VAL A 337 6.54 12.92 9.96
C VAL A 337 6.95 14.11 10.84
N LEU A 338 8.05 14.77 10.51
CA LEU A 338 8.50 16.01 11.14
C LEU A 338 8.09 17.22 10.29
N ILE A 339 7.34 18.15 10.89
CA ILE A 339 6.72 19.29 10.22
C ILE A 339 7.16 20.58 10.92
N SER A 340 7.58 21.59 10.16
CA SER A 340 7.94 22.90 10.68
C SER A 340 6.69 23.71 11.09
N GLY A 341 6.84 24.66 12.01
CA GLY A 341 5.76 25.56 12.41
C GLY A 341 5.22 26.42 11.27
N GLN A 342 6.07 26.78 10.31
CA GLN A 342 5.65 27.46 9.08
C GLN A 342 4.70 26.56 8.27
N THR A 343 5.11 25.31 8.04
CA THR A 343 4.30 24.33 7.31
C THR A 343 3.00 24.01 8.06
N ILE A 344 2.99 24.03 9.40
CA ILE A 344 1.74 23.89 10.17
C ILE A 344 0.76 25.03 9.89
N ASN A 345 1.23 26.28 9.73
CA ASN A 345 0.39 27.41 9.36
C ASN A 345 -0.16 27.26 7.93
N GLU A 346 0.70 26.89 6.99
CA GLU A 346 0.33 26.68 5.61
C GLU A 346 -0.68 25.53 5.48
N PHE A 347 -0.45 24.41 6.19
CA PHE A 347 -1.38 23.28 6.24
C PHE A 347 -2.71 23.64 6.88
N TYR A 348 -2.71 24.40 7.98
CA TYR A 348 -3.93 24.84 8.64
C TYR A 348 -4.86 25.56 7.66
N ILE A 349 -4.30 26.47 6.86
CA ILE A 349 -5.07 27.21 5.86
C ILE A 349 -5.41 26.32 4.65
N ALA A 350 -4.44 25.56 4.13
CA ALA A 350 -4.63 24.71 2.96
C ALA A 350 -5.73 23.66 3.17
N ILE A 351 -5.86 23.10 4.37
CA ILE A 351 -6.93 22.17 4.73
C ILE A 351 -8.30 22.79 4.47
N GLN A 352 -8.48 24.10 4.67
CA GLN A 352 -9.76 24.78 4.45
C GLN A 352 -10.19 24.76 2.98
N HIS A 353 -9.24 24.64 2.05
CA HIS A 353 -9.46 24.73 0.60
C HIS A 353 -9.19 23.42 -0.16
N THR A 354 -8.83 22.36 0.54
CA THR A 354 -8.44 21.07 -0.07
C THR A 354 -9.46 19.99 0.27
N ALA A 355 -9.96 19.25 -0.73
CA ALA A 355 -10.90 18.17 -0.46
C ALA A 355 -10.22 17.08 0.38
N ILE A 356 -10.88 16.63 1.45
CA ILE A 356 -10.31 15.65 2.38
C ILE A 356 -10.17 14.29 1.68
N PHE A 357 -9.01 13.68 1.85
CA PHE A 357 -8.74 12.31 1.42
C PHE A 357 -8.66 11.37 2.62
N ILE A 358 -8.94 10.07 2.43
CA ILE A 358 -9.12 9.11 3.53
C ILE A 358 -7.81 8.64 4.20
N PHE A 359 -6.68 8.71 3.48
CA PHE A 359 -5.36 8.36 4.00
C PHE A 359 -4.61 9.63 4.37
N ASP A 360 -4.14 9.69 5.61
CA ASP A 360 -3.60 10.91 6.22
C ASP A 360 -2.20 11.27 5.73
N ASP A 361 -1.36 10.27 5.49
CA ASP A 361 -0.05 10.39 4.87
C ASP A 361 -0.15 10.90 3.42
N ILE A 362 -1.08 10.34 2.64
CA ILE A 362 -1.37 10.80 1.28
C ILE A 362 -1.98 12.20 1.32
N TYR A 363 -2.88 12.50 2.27
CA TYR A 363 -3.46 13.83 2.42
C TYR A 363 -2.40 14.89 2.77
N ALA A 364 -1.45 14.57 3.66
CA ALA A 364 -0.30 15.42 3.94
C ALA A 364 0.58 15.62 2.69
N GLY A 365 0.77 14.58 1.88
CA GLY A 365 1.42 14.66 0.57
C GLY A 365 0.68 15.59 -0.42
N ILE A 366 -0.65 15.49 -0.50
CA ILE A 366 -1.50 16.37 -1.32
C ILE A 366 -1.36 17.82 -0.90
N LEU A 367 -1.42 18.11 0.41
CA LEU A 367 -1.23 19.47 0.93
C LEU A 367 0.17 20.00 0.59
N SER A 368 1.20 19.16 0.76
CA SER A 368 2.58 19.52 0.41
C SER A 368 2.71 19.87 -1.06
N TYR A 369 2.13 19.05 -1.94
CA TYR A 369 2.08 19.31 -3.38
C TYR A 369 1.41 20.64 -3.72
N LEU A 370 0.20 20.86 -3.20
CA LEU A 370 -0.62 22.05 -3.47
C LEU A 370 0.04 23.35 -2.97
N LEU A 371 0.95 23.24 -2.00
CA LEU A 371 1.72 24.34 -1.44
C LEU A 371 3.13 24.48 -2.04
N ALA A 372 3.50 23.62 -2.99
CA ALA A 372 4.86 23.49 -3.52
C ALA A 372 5.93 23.24 -2.42
N ILE A 373 5.54 22.57 -1.34
CA ILE A 373 6.43 22.11 -0.28
C ILE A 373 6.93 20.72 -0.66
N GLN A 374 8.26 20.56 -0.73
CA GLN A 374 8.87 19.27 -1.06
C GLN A 374 9.21 18.48 0.21
N PRO A 375 8.57 17.33 0.48
CA PRO A 375 8.95 16.45 1.57
C PRO A 375 10.38 15.92 1.36
N GLN A 376 11.17 15.86 2.42
CA GLN A 376 12.52 15.29 2.39
C GLN A 376 12.55 13.93 3.10
N HIS A 377 13.05 12.90 2.41
CA HIS A 377 13.28 11.61 3.03
C HIS A 377 14.48 11.67 3.97
N ASN A 378 14.31 11.18 5.19
CA ASN A 378 15.40 11.02 6.16
C ASN A 378 15.50 9.54 6.56
N PRO A 379 16.62 8.85 6.24
CA PRO A 379 16.77 7.42 6.46
C PRO A 379 16.81 7.02 7.94
N ASN A 380 16.91 8.00 8.85
CA ASN A 380 16.85 7.76 10.28
C ASN A 380 15.41 7.60 10.81
N PHE A 381 14.39 7.82 9.97
CA PHE A 381 13.03 7.35 10.20
C PHE A 381 12.85 6.00 9.52
N SER A 382 12.79 4.94 10.32
CA SER A 382 12.74 3.56 9.81
C SER A 382 11.32 3.01 9.81
N PRO A 383 10.82 2.49 8.67
CA PRO A 383 9.51 1.85 8.59
C PRO A 383 9.48 0.43 9.17
N PHE A 384 10.63 -0.08 9.65
CA PHE A 384 10.76 -1.43 10.22
C PHE A 384 11.50 -1.41 11.55
N PRO A 385 11.24 -2.39 12.44
CA PRO A 385 12.04 -2.55 13.65
C PRO A 385 13.45 -3.00 13.28
N HIS A 386 14.47 -2.42 13.92
CA HIS A 386 15.87 -2.83 13.72
C HIS A 386 16.24 -3.95 14.69
N VAL A 387 16.80 -5.05 14.15
CA VAL A 387 17.19 -6.22 14.96
C VAL A 387 18.67 -6.62 14.76
N ASP A 388 19.34 -6.18 13.68
CA ASP A 388 20.48 -6.97 13.17
C ASP A 388 21.83 -6.23 12.98
N SER A 389 22.08 -5.07 13.58
CA SER A 389 23.44 -4.48 13.57
C SER A 389 23.92 -3.99 14.93
N THR A 390 25.23 -3.96 15.14
CA THR A 390 25.81 -3.14 16.21
C THR A 390 25.59 -1.67 15.85
N ASP A 391 25.22 -0.82 16.82
CA ASP A 391 25.12 0.64 16.69
C ASP A 391 23.98 1.23 15.82
N TRP A 392 23.00 0.46 15.36
CA TRP A 392 21.86 0.97 14.56
C TRP A 392 21.14 2.18 15.19
N TRP A 393 21.11 2.22 16.52
CA TRP A 393 20.42 3.24 17.31
C TRP A 393 21.16 4.60 17.33
N LYS A 394 22.43 4.66 16.92
CA LYS A 394 23.23 5.89 17.02
C LYS A 394 22.67 7.03 16.18
N THR A 395 22.15 6.74 14.99
CA THR A 395 21.56 7.76 14.11
C THR A 395 20.05 7.70 14.05
N LEU A 396 19.43 6.58 14.45
CA LEU A 396 18.00 6.38 14.41
C LEU A 396 17.24 7.50 15.14
N ILE A 397 16.25 8.09 14.48
CA ILE A 397 15.31 9.03 15.08
C ILE A 397 14.08 8.27 15.57
N ALA A 398 13.39 7.56 14.68
CA ALA A 398 12.23 6.76 15.04
C ALA A 398 12.15 5.47 14.21
N ALA A 399 11.57 4.42 14.76
CA ALA A 399 11.37 3.15 14.09
C ALA A 399 9.99 2.57 14.38
N HIS A 400 9.33 2.05 13.36
CA HIS A 400 8.01 1.41 13.46
C HIS A 400 8.11 -0.04 13.97
N GLY A 401 6.98 -0.61 14.43
CA GLY A 401 6.85 -2.04 14.74
C GLY A 401 7.16 -2.43 16.18
N TYR A 402 7.10 -1.49 17.12
CA TYR A 402 7.38 -1.73 18.54
C TYR A 402 6.09 -1.91 19.34
N SER A 403 5.76 -3.16 19.67
CA SER A 403 4.73 -3.44 20.67
C SER A 403 5.07 -2.82 22.02
N SER A 404 4.09 -2.59 22.90
CA SER A 404 4.33 -2.01 24.24
C SER A 404 5.39 -2.74 25.07
N ILE A 405 5.50 -4.07 24.91
CA ILE A 405 6.52 -4.86 25.62
C ILE A 405 7.90 -4.63 25.00
N LEU A 406 7.99 -4.72 23.67
CA LEU A 406 9.24 -4.54 22.94
C LEU A 406 9.77 -3.11 23.08
N LEU A 407 8.90 -2.11 23.01
CA LEU A 407 9.22 -0.70 23.22
C LEU A 407 9.87 -0.49 24.59
N ASN A 408 9.25 -1.01 25.65
CA ASN A 408 9.77 -0.92 27.01
C ASN A 408 11.14 -1.59 27.14
N SER A 409 11.32 -2.81 26.65
CA SER A 409 12.62 -3.50 26.77
C SER A 409 13.72 -2.78 25.97
N THR A 410 13.47 -2.48 24.70
CA THR A 410 14.47 -1.89 23.81
C THR A 410 14.82 -0.46 24.22
N TYR A 411 13.84 0.38 24.54
CA TYR A 411 14.12 1.77 24.91
C TYR A 411 14.94 1.86 26.20
N ASN A 412 14.63 1.05 27.22
CA ASN A 412 15.36 1.08 28.48
C ASN A 412 16.82 0.60 28.33
N GLU A 413 17.06 -0.39 27.47
CA GLU A 413 18.41 -0.82 27.12
C GLU A 413 19.19 0.33 26.44
N LEU A 414 18.60 0.96 25.42
CA LEU A 414 19.23 2.08 24.72
C LEU A 414 19.47 3.30 25.63
N LEU A 415 18.52 3.61 26.51
CA LEU A 415 18.66 4.69 27.48
C LEU A 415 19.83 4.44 28.45
N LYS A 416 20.04 3.19 28.87
CA LYS A 416 21.18 2.80 29.71
C LYS A 416 22.49 3.03 28.96
N ILE A 417 22.60 2.53 27.72
CA ILE A 417 23.79 2.73 26.88
C ILE A 417 24.09 4.22 26.69
N ARG A 418 23.06 5.02 26.38
CA ARG A 418 23.19 6.47 26.16
C ARG A 418 23.70 7.19 27.42
N LYS A 419 23.19 6.83 28.60
CA LYS A 419 23.66 7.39 29.89
C LYS A 419 25.12 7.02 30.17
N GLU A 420 25.54 5.80 29.84
CA GLU A 420 26.92 5.37 29.99
C GLU A 420 27.87 6.12 29.04
N GLU A 421 27.45 6.42 27.81
CA GLU A 421 28.21 7.29 26.90
C GLU A 421 28.33 8.72 27.42
N PHE A 422 27.24 9.30 27.94
CA PHE A 422 27.24 10.64 28.53
C PHE A 422 28.13 10.77 29.78
N LEU A 423 28.37 9.70 30.53
CA LEU A 423 29.26 9.72 31.69
C LEU A 423 30.74 9.56 31.32
N LYS A 424 31.04 9.12 30.09
CA LYS A 424 32.40 8.91 29.58
C LYS A 424 32.98 10.12 28.84
N ASN A 425 32.12 11.02 28.36
CA ASN A 425 32.46 12.26 27.68
C ASN A 425 32.18 13.45 28.60
#